data_AF-A0AA42XI96-F1
#
_entry.id   AF-A0AA42XI96-F1
#
_cell.length_a   1.000
_cell.length_b   1.000
_cell.length_c   1.000
_cell.angle_alpha   90.00
_cell.angle_beta   90.00
_cell.angle_gamma   90.00
#
_symmetry.space_group_name_H-M   'P 1'
#
loop_
_entity.id
_entity.type
_entity.pdbx_description
1 polymer ?
#
loop_
_entity_poly.entity_id
_entity_poly.type
_entity_poly.pdbx_seq_one_letter_code
_entity_poly.pdbx_strand_id
1 'polypeptide(L)'
;MEIYTQRLEVVTENCDFDIIELTFDTRQKSRFRATLKNGVDIGADLPRTGILRSGSYISTESGNILKVEAKLEKLMKVSALQEFDLLKAAYHLGNRHVPLMLTPTALYFEPDHVLAEMVLGLGLNIAEVDHPFEPESGAYAQHQHDHRLSPIKTLHHVHH
;
A
#
# COMPACT_ATOMS: atom_id res chain seq x y z
N MET A 1 -2.78 -23.77 6.73
CA MET A 1 -2.45 -22.38 6.36
C MET A 1 -2.27 -22.37 4.85
N GLU A 2 -3.14 -21.69 4.14
CA GLU A 2 -3.10 -21.58 2.69
C GLU A 2 -2.05 -20.55 2.25
N ILE A 3 -1.41 -20.76 1.10
CA ILE A 3 -0.34 -19.88 0.60
C ILE A 3 -0.77 -19.20 -0.70
N TYR A 4 -0.80 -17.87 -0.69
CA TYR A 4 -1.12 -17.02 -1.83
C TYR A 4 0.15 -16.69 -2.60
N THR A 5 0.17 -16.98 -3.90
CA THR A 5 1.39 -16.95 -4.73
C THR A 5 1.28 -16.02 -5.93
N GLN A 6 0.10 -15.45 -6.19
CA GLN A 6 -0.18 -14.62 -7.35
C GLN A 6 -0.70 -13.24 -6.92
N ARG A 7 -0.37 -12.21 -7.71
CA ARG A 7 -0.91 -10.84 -7.58
C ARG A 7 -1.83 -10.57 -8.76
N LEU A 8 -2.99 -9.99 -8.51
CA LEU A 8 -3.96 -9.58 -9.51
C LEU A 8 -4.34 -8.11 -9.28
N GLU A 9 -4.40 -7.31 -10.34
CA GLU A 9 -4.84 -5.91 -10.25
C GLU A 9 -6.36 -5.78 -10.38
N VAL A 10 -6.96 -6.66 -11.20
CA VAL A 10 -8.40 -6.72 -11.45
C VAL A 10 -8.81 -8.19 -11.44
N VAL A 11 -9.97 -8.46 -10.87
CA VAL A 11 -10.64 -9.75 -10.99
C VAL A 11 -11.80 -9.56 -11.95
N THR A 12 -11.77 -10.28 -13.07
CA THR A 12 -12.91 -10.38 -13.99
C THR A 12 -13.78 -11.54 -13.54
N GLU A 13 -15.10 -11.30 -13.46
CA GLU A 13 -16.19 -12.18 -12.97
C GLU A 13 -16.63 -11.90 -11.52
N ASN A 14 -17.91 -12.21 -11.23
CA ASN A 14 -18.51 -12.17 -9.89
C ASN A 14 -17.92 -13.30 -9.02
N CYS A 15 -16.64 -13.18 -8.69
CA CYS A 15 -15.97 -14.06 -7.76
C CYS A 15 -16.17 -13.52 -6.34
N ASP A 16 -16.69 -14.35 -5.44
CA ASP A 16 -16.67 -14.01 -4.01
C ASP A 16 -15.23 -14.05 -3.51
N PHE A 17 -14.84 -13.03 -2.75
CA PHE A 17 -13.52 -12.94 -2.13
C PHE A 17 -13.63 -12.45 -0.69
N ASP A 18 -12.75 -12.95 0.16
CA ASP A 18 -12.54 -12.41 1.50
C ASP A 18 -11.60 -11.19 1.46
N ILE A 19 -11.62 -10.38 2.52
CA ILE A 19 -10.77 -9.20 2.65
C ILE A 19 -9.64 -9.47 3.64
N ILE A 20 -8.43 -9.09 3.25
CA ILE A 20 -7.25 -9.06 4.11
C ILE A 20 -6.78 -7.62 4.31
N GLU A 21 -6.75 -7.18 5.57
CA GLU A 21 -6.28 -5.83 5.93
C GLU A 21 -4.80 -5.89 6.31
N LEU A 22 -3.96 -5.17 5.55
CA LEU A 22 -2.51 -5.20 5.70
C LEU A 22 -1.95 -3.80 5.94
N THR A 23 -0.99 -3.71 6.87
CA THR A 23 -0.19 -2.49 7.08
C THR A 23 0.66 -2.17 5.87
N PHE A 24 1.07 -0.91 5.72
CA PHE A 24 2.00 -0.51 4.66
C PHE A 24 3.31 -1.31 4.69
N ASP A 25 3.91 -1.52 5.87
CA ASP A 25 5.11 -2.37 6.04
C ASP A 25 4.89 -3.79 5.50
N THR A 26 3.73 -4.40 5.78
CA THR A 26 3.44 -5.75 5.26
C THR A 26 3.26 -5.75 3.75
N ARG A 27 2.59 -4.73 3.20
CA ARG A 27 2.32 -4.60 1.76
C ARG A 27 3.57 -4.36 0.90
N GLN A 28 4.67 -3.94 1.52
CA GLN A 28 5.98 -3.84 0.87
C GLN A 28 6.70 -5.19 0.74
N LYS A 29 6.26 -6.23 1.47
CA LYS A 29 6.92 -7.54 1.50
C LYS A 29 6.37 -8.45 0.41
N SER A 30 7.26 -9.27 -0.16
CA SER A 30 6.88 -10.39 -1.04
C SER A 30 6.48 -11.62 -0.24
N ARG A 31 7.04 -11.80 0.96
CA ARG A 31 6.75 -12.93 1.85
C ARG A 31 6.27 -12.44 3.19
N PHE A 32 5.10 -12.90 3.62
CA PHE A 32 4.56 -12.57 4.93
C PHE A 32 3.53 -13.61 5.38
N ARG A 33 3.22 -13.59 6.67
CA ARG A 33 2.04 -14.26 7.25
C ARG A 33 1.06 -13.19 7.70
N ALA A 34 -0.22 -13.49 7.60
CA ALA A 34 -1.29 -12.62 8.07
C ALA A 34 -2.49 -13.46 8.51
N THR A 35 -3.42 -12.81 9.21
CA THR A 35 -4.64 -13.44 9.71
C THR A 35 -5.82 -12.63 9.21
N LEU A 36 -6.79 -13.30 8.59
CA LEU A 36 -8.05 -12.71 8.15
C LEU A 36 -8.93 -12.31 9.33
N LYS A 37 -9.95 -11.47 9.10
CA LYS A 37 -10.90 -11.05 10.15
C LYS A 37 -11.64 -12.23 10.80
N ASN A 38 -11.84 -13.31 10.06
CA ASN A 38 -12.47 -14.54 10.55
C ASN A 38 -11.50 -15.45 11.36
N GLY A 39 -10.26 -15.02 11.59
CA GLY A 39 -9.26 -15.77 12.37
C GLY A 39 -8.46 -16.79 11.55
N VAL A 40 -8.68 -16.90 10.24
CA VAL A 40 -7.93 -17.82 9.37
C VAL A 40 -6.55 -17.25 9.07
N ASP A 41 -5.51 -18.03 9.37
CA ASP A 41 -4.12 -17.74 9.03
C ASP A 41 -3.82 -18.08 7.56
N ILE A 42 -3.13 -17.15 6.90
CA ILE A 42 -2.60 -17.28 5.54
C ILE A 42 -1.10 -17.03 5.50
N GLY A 43 -0.45 -17.57 4.47
CA GLY A 43 0.88 -17.15 4.05
C GLY A 43 0.82 -16.53 2.66
N ALA A 44 1.78 -15.67 2.35
CA ALA A 44 1.99 -15.10 1.03
C ALA A 44 3.43 -15.36 0.60
N ASP A 45 3.64 -15.83 -0.63
CA ASP A 45 4.93 -15.87 -1.33
C ASP A 45 4.74 -15.33 -2.76
N LEU A 46 4.70 -14.00 -2.84
CA LEU A 46 4.35 -13.26 -4.04
C LEU A 46 5.59 -12.91 -4.87
N PRO A 47 5.43 -12.72 -6.19
CA PRO A 47 6.45 -12.10 -7.03
C PRO A 47 6.89 -10.73 -6.47
N ARG A 48 8.19 -10.42 -6.61
CA ARG A 48 8.77 -9.14 -6.16
C ARG A 48 8.51 -8.03 -7.18
N THR A 49 7.26 -7.60 -7.30
CA THR A 49 6.79 -6.64 -8.33
C THR A 49 6.31 -5.30 -7.74
N GLY A 50 6.86 -4.88 -6.59
CA GLY A 50 6.52 -3.61 -5.94
C GLY A 50 5.53 -3.76 -4.77
N ILE A 51 4.86 -2.66 -4.43
CA ILE A 51 3.97 -2.55 -3.27
C ILE A 51 2.58 -3.10 -3.60
N LEU A 52 2.01 -3.87 -2.70
CA LEU A 52 0.63 -4.35 -2.78
C LEU A 52 -0.32 -3.19 -2.38
N ARG A 53 -0.98 -2.55 -3.34
CA ARG A 53 -1.85 -1.38 -3.08
C ARG A 53 -3.24 -1.81 -2.58
N SER A 54 -3.90 -0.96 -1.78
CA SER A 54 -5.31 -1.17 -1.42
C SER A 54 -6.16 -1.33 -2.68
N GLY A 55 -7.09 -2.27 -2.66
CA GLY A 55 -7.92 -2.61 -3.82
C GLY A 55 -7.32 -3.64 -4.77
N SER A 56 -6.05 -4.00 -4.62
CA SER A 56 -5.44 -5.13 -5.34
C SER A 56 -5.90 -6.47 -4.75
N TYR A 57 -5.58 -7.55 -5.45
CA TYR A 57 -5.95 -8.91 -5.04
C TYR A 57 -4.73 -9.82 -5.04
N ILE A 58 -4.79 -10.85 -4.21
CA ILE A 58 -3.86 -11.97 -4.22
C ILE A 58 -4.64 -13.26 -4.41
N SER A 59 -4.06 -14.22 -5.11
CA SER A 59 -4.69 -15.52 -5.33
C SER A 59 -3.74 -16.69 -5.08
N THR A 60 -4.34 -17.85 -4.82
CA THR A 60 -3.67 -19.15 -4.84
C THR A 60 -3.66 -19.73 -6.24
N GLU A 61 -2.85 -20.77 -6.46
CA GLU A 61 -2.88 -21.53 -7.72
C GLU A 61 -4.21 -22.24 -7.97
N SER A 62 -4.98 -22.51 -6.91
CA SER A 62 -6.30 -23.14 -6.98
C SER A 62 -7.44 -22.15 -7.25
N GLY A 63 -7.15 -20.86 -7.32
CA GLY A 63 -8.13 -19.81 -7.66
C GLY A 63 -8.83 -19.15 -6.47
N ASN A 64 -8.46 -19.46 -5.22
CA ASN A 64 -8.95 -18.71 -4.06
C ASN A 64 -8.37 -17.29 -4.08
N ILE A 65 -9.22 -16.28 -3.85
CA ILE A 65 -8.89 -14.87 -4.00
C ILE A 65 -9.11 -14.13 -2.68
N LEU A 66 -8.18 -13.25 -2.34
CA LEU A 66 -8.33 -12.25 -1.29
C LEU A 66 -8.18 -10.85 -1.87
N LYS A 67 -9.07 -9.95 -1.48
CA LYS A 67 -8.91 -8.51 -1.71
C LYS A 67 -8.06 -7.89 -0.61
N VAL A 68 -7.06 -7.13 -1.01
CA VAL A 68 -6.16 -6.43 -0.09
C VAL A 68 -6.73 -5.05 0.21
N GLU A 69 -6.87 -4.73 1.49
CA GLU A 69 -7.20 -3.38 1.94
C GLU A 69 -6.09 -2.84 2.85
N ALA A 70 -5.83 -1.53 2.77
CA ALA A 70 -4.92 -0.86 3.68
C ALA A 70 -5.52 -0.86 5.09
N LYS A 71 -4.80 -1.47 6.04
CA LYS A 71 -5.18 -1.48 7.44
C LYS A 71 -5.10 -0.06 8.02
N LEU A 72 -5.94 0.26 9.00
CA LEU A 72 -5.77 1.46 9.82
C LEU A 72 -4.47 1.38 10.61
N GLU A 73 -3.66 2.42 10.49
CA GLU A 73 -2.38 2.56 11.18
C GLU A 73 -2.36 3.88 11.95
N LYS A 74 -1.58 3.92 13.04
CA LYS A 74 -1.29 5.16 13.75
C LYS A 74 -0.40 6.03 12.87
N LEU A 75 -0.84 7.23 12.54
CA LEU A 75 -0.14 8.17 11.67
C LEU A 75 -0.13 9.57 12.27
N MET A 76 0.82 10.38 11.84
CA MET A 76 0.83 11.82 12.02
C MET A 76 0.09 12.48 10.85
N LYS A 77 -1.01 13.18 11.14
CA LYS A 77 -1.76 13.99 10.18
C LYS A 77 -1.32 15.44 10.29
N VAL A 78 -0.79 15.98 9.19
CA VAL A 78 -0.46 17.40 9.04
C VAL A 78 -1.62 18.11 8.33
N SER A 79 -2.07 19.23 8.87
CA SER A 79 -3.09 20.09 8.26
C SER A 79 -2.69 21.56 8.32
N ALA A 80 -3.20 22.37 7.39
CA ALA A 80 -2.95 23.80 7.33
C ALA A 80 -4.23 24.56 6.94
N LEU A 81 -4.25 25.87 7.21
CA LEU A 81 -5.32 26.75 6.76
C LEU A 81 -5.18 27.11 5.27
N GLN A 82 -3.95 27.11 4.73
CA GLN A 82 -3.65 27.40 3.34
C GLN A 82 -3.00 26.19 2.68
N GLU A 83 -3.47 25.81 1.49
CA GLU A 83 -2.94 24.66 0.73
C GLU A 83 -1.44 24.80 0.44
N PHE A 84 -0.96 26.03 0.22
CA PHE A 84 0.44 26.29 -0.06
C PHE A 84 1.37 25.95 1.11
N ASP A 85 0.89 25.98 2.36
CA ASP A 85 1.69 25.59 3.51
C ASP A 85 1.86 24.07 3.59
N LEU A 86 0.86 23.29 3.16
CA LEU A 86 1.02 21.84 2.98
C LEU A 86 2.06 21.52 1.91
N LEU A 87 2.13 22.30 0.82
CA LEU A 87 3.16 22.11 -0.20
C LEU A 87 4.58 22.32 0.36
N LYS A 88 4.78 23.35 1.19
CA LYS A 88 6.07 23.59 1.87
C LYS A 88 6.41 22.43 2.81
N ALA A 89 5.46 21.96 3.60
CA ALA A 89 5.66 20.82 4.49
C ALA A 89 6.03 19.55 3.71
N ALA A 90 5.33 19.27 2.61
CA ALA A 90 5.63 18.14 1.73
C ALA A 90 7.04 18.23 1.14
N TYR A 91 7.50 19.42 0.74
CA TYR A 91 8.88 19.65 0.29
C TYR A 91 9.90 19.31 1.39
N HIS A 92 9.70 19.78 2.62
CA HIS A 92 10.64 19.51 3.71
C HIS A 92 10.65 18.06 4.17
N LEU A 93 9.50 17.38 4.19
CA LEU A 93 9.37 15.96 4.51
C LEU A 93 9.97 15.10 3.39
N GLY A 94 9.70 15.46 2.13
CA GLY A 94 10.28 14.79 0.96
C GLY A 94 11.81 14.89 0.91
N ASN A 95 12.39 16.06 1.24
CA ASN A 95 13.84 16.24 1.36
C ASN A 95 14.50 15.37 2.45
N ARG A 96 13.70 14.77 3.33
CA ARG A 96 14.15 13.84 4.37
C ARG A 96 13.84 12.39 4.03
N HIS A 97 13.36 12.12 2.81
CA HIS A 97 12.97 10.79 2.34
C HIS A 97 11.91 10.11 3.21
N VAL A 98 11.01 10.89 3.81
CA VAL A 98 9.90 10.37 4.61
C VAL A 98 8.86 9.74 3.68
N PRO A 99 8.44 8.48 3.91
CA PRO A 99 7.24 7.94 3.26
C PRO A 99 6.05 8.85 3.57
N LEU A 100 5.51 9.50 2.56
CA LEU A 100 4.52 10.55 2.71
C LEU A 100 3.30 10.25 1.86
N MET A 101 2.13 10.22 2.49
CA MET A 101 0.85 10.18 1.79
C MET A 101 0.33 11.60 1.68
N LEU A 102 -0.11 11.98 0.48
CA LEU A 102 -0.62 13.31 0.18
C LEU A 102 -2.11 13.23 -0.13
N THR A 103 -2.85 14.18 0.42
CA THR A 103 -4.24 14.45 0.04
C THR A 103 -4.36 15.96 -0.20
N PRO A 104 -5.43 16.43 -0.87
CA PRO A 104 -5.62 17.86 -1.09
C PRO A 104 -5.65 18.70 0.20
N THR A 105 -5.98 18.09 1.35
CA THR A 105 -6.21 18.81 2.61
C THR A 105 -5.30 18.39 3.76
N ALA A 106 -4.45 17.37 3.57
CA ALA A 106 -3.58 16.85 4.60
C ALA A 106 -2.41 16.04 4.06
N LEU A 107 -1.35 15.95 4.87
CA LEU A 107 -0.26 14.99 4.68
C LEU A 107 -0.30 13.95 5.81
N TYR A 108 0.11 12.71 5.51
CA TYR A 108 0.22 11.66 6.51
C TYR A 108 1.60 11.00 6.42
N PHE A 109 2.19 10.73 7.58
CA PHE A 109 3.43 9.97 7.72
C PHE A 109 3.41 9.16 9.03
N GLU A 110 4.34 8.22 9.20
CA GLU A 110 4.42 7.40 10.40
C GLU A 110 4.78 8.23 11.66
N PRO A 111 4.46 7.76 12.87
CA PRO A 111 4.77 8.47 14.12
C PRO A 111 6.26 8.78 14.28
N ASP A 112 6.61 10.06 14.24
CA ASP A 112 7.97 10.56 14.44
C ASP A 112 7.90 11.95 15.11
N HIS A 113 8.40 12.03 16.35
CA HIS A 113 8.35 13.25 17.15
C HIS A 113 9.28 14.36 16.61
N VAL A 114 10.41 14.01 15.99
CA VAL A 114 11.35 14.99 15.43
C VAL A 114 10.74 15.66 14.20
N LEU A 115 10.10 14.86 13.33
CA LEU A 115 9.38 15.39 12.17
C LEU A 115 8.13 16.17 12.61
N ALA A 116 7.47 15.76 13.70
CA ALA A 116 6.35 16.50 14.26
C ALA A 116 6.75 17.90 14.75
N GLU A 117 7.83 18.00 15.52
CA GLU A 117 8.38 19.29 15.97
C GLU A 117 8.79 20.18 14.80
N MET A 118 9.38 19.61 13.75
CA MET A 118 9.72 20.35 12.54
C MET A 118 8.46 20.94 11.88
N VAL A 119 7.39 20.14 11.71
CA VAL A 119 6.14 20.59 11.09
C VAL A 119 5.47 21.69 11.93
N LEU A 120 5.51 21.57 13.25
CA LEU A 120 5.06 22.62 14.18
C LEU A 120 5.89 23.90 14.02
N GLY A 121 7.21 23.78 13.87
CA GLY A 121 8.12 24.90 13.62
C GLY A 121 7.87 25.63 12.29
N LEU A 122 7.27 24.96 11.31
CA LEU A 122 6.80 25.57 10.06
C LEU A 122 5.43 26.27 10.21
N GLY A 123 4.79 26.18 11.38
CA GLY A 123 3.50 26.81 11.67
C GLY A 123 2.28 25.97 11.26
N LEU A 124 2.45 24.68 10.98
CA LEU A 124 1.34 23.79 10.63
C LEU A 124 0.78 23.07 11.86
N ASN A 125 -0.45 22.55 11.73
CA ASN A 125 -1.08 21.73 12.75
C ASN A 125 -0.72 20.26 12.54
N ILE A 126 -0.48 19.53 13.63
CA ILE A 126 -0.22 18.10 13.60
C ILE A 126 -1.05 17.36 14.65
N ALA A 127 -1.55 16.17 14.30
CA ALA A 127 -2.32 15.32 15.20
C ALA A 127 -2.05 13.84 14.91
N GLU A 128 -2.07 13.00 15.95
CA GLU A 128 -2.09 11.55 15.79
C GLU A 128 -3.49 11.08 15.38
N VAL A 129 -3.57 10.19 14.39
CA VAL A 129 -4.82 9.62 13.88
C VAL A 129 -4.67 8.12 13.57
N ASP A 130 -5.78 7.39 13.55
CA ASP A 130 -5.86 6.08 12.90
C ASP A 130 -6.40 6.27 11.48
N HIS A 131 -5.59 5.96 10.46
CA HIS A 131 -5.98 6.15 9.06
C HIS A 131 -5.28 5.12 8.16
N PRO A 132 -5.87 4.67 7.03
CA PRO A 132 -5.16 3.84 6.07
C PRO A 132 -3.97 4.61 5.49
N PHE A 133 -2.83 3.96 5.36
CA PHE A 133 -1.61 4.63 4.89
C PHE A 133 -1.24 4.22 3.47
N GLU A 134 -1.35 5.13 2.50
CA GLU A 134 -0.93 4.89 1.12
C GLU A 134 0.07 5.97 0.68
N PRO A 135 1.34 5.88 1.12
CA PRO A 135 2.34 6.85 0.73
C PRO A 135 2.67 6.75 -0.77
N GLU A 136 3.05 7.90 -1.33
CA GLU A 136 3.48 8.01 -2.70
C GLU A 136 4.71 7.14 -2.96
N SER A 137 4.73 6.46 -4.11
CA SER A 137 5.95 5.80 -4.59
C SER A 137 6.92 6.87 -5.06
N GLY A 138 8.21 6.73 -4.73
CA GLY A 138 9.24 7.58 -5.33
C GLY A 138 9.21 7.47 -6.87
N ALA A 139 9.51 8.58 -7.56
CA ALA A 139 9.42 8.69 -9.03
C ALA A 139 10.21 7.62 -9.81
N TYR A 140 11.21 7.00 -9.19
CA TYR A 140 12.06 5.98 -9.81
C TYR A 140 11.68 4.53 -9.45
N ALA A 141 10.70 4.32 -8.55
CA ALA A 141 10.26 2.98 -8.17
C ALA A 141 9.57 2.22 -9.33
N GLN A 142 8.95 2.94 -10.28
CA GLN A 142 8.33 2.31 -11.44
C GLN A 142 9.34 1.86 -12.51
N HIS A 143 10.52 2.48 -12.59
CA HIS A 143 11.50 2.16 -13.64
C HIS A 143 12.35 0.91 -13.37
N GLN A 144 12.29 0.31 -12.18
CA GLN A 144 12.97 -0.96 -11.91
C GLN A 144 12.18 -2.20 -12.39
N HIS A 145 10.92 -2.04 -12.79
CA HIS A 145 10.02 -3.16 -13.10
C HIS A 145 9.75 -3.39 -14.60
N ASP A 146 10.24 -2.53 -15.50
CA ASP A 146 9.88 -2.59 -16.94
C ASP A 146 10.85 -3.38 -17.85
N HIS A 147 11.74 -4.19 -17.28
CA HIS A 147 12.68 -5.02 -18.08
C HIS A 147 12.47 -6.54 -17.99
N ARG A 148 11.29 -7.01 -17.57
CA ARG A 148 10.91 -8.43 -17.72
C ARG A 148 9.48 -8.60 -18.18
N LEU A 149 9.16 -8.06 -19.36
CA LEU A 149 8.04 -8.57 -20.16
C LEU A 149 8.34 -10.03 -20.51
N SER A 150 7.82 -10.94 -19.69
CA SER A 150 7.57 -12.32 -20.10
C SER A 150 6.24 -12.32 -20.85
N PRO A 151 6.12 -12.98 -22.01
CA PRO A 151 4.88 -12.95 -22.78
C PRO A 151 3.72 -13.51 -21.94
N ILE A 152 2.60 -12.79 -21.96
CA ILE A 152 1.31 -13.17 -21.42
C ILE A 152 0.99 -14.60 -21.88
N LYS A 153 0.87 -15.55 -20.95
CA LYS A 153 0.24 -16.84 -21.24
C LYS A 153 -1.26 -16.65 -21.21
N THR A 154 -1.85 -16.37 -22.36
CA THR A 154 -3.28 -16.58 -22.59
C THR A 154 -3.54 -18.09 -22.57
N LEU A 155 -4.32 -18.58 -21.62
CA LEU A 155 -4.82 -19.96 -21.63
C LEU A 155 -5.88 -20.05 -22.74
N HIS A 156 -5.48 -20.51 -23.93
CA HIS A 156 -6.43 -20.97 -24.95
C HIS A 156 -6.59 -22.49 -24.81
N HIS A 157 -7.79 -22.92 -24.42
CA HIS A 157 -8.21 -24.32 -24.53
C HIS A 157 -8.22 -24.74 -26.01
N VAL A 158 -7.43 -25.78 -26.34
CA VAL A 158 -7.53 -26.50 -27.60
C VAL A 158 -8.58 -27.58 -27.42
N HIS A 159 -9.72 -27.44 -28.10
CA HIS A 159 -10.62 -28.58 -28.33
C HIS A 159 -10.11 -29.40 -29.51
N HIS A 160 -10.16 -30.72 -29.34
CA HIS A 160 -9.86 -31.76 -30.32
C HIS A 160 -10.67 -31.65 -31.60
#